data_AF-A0A212DWS0-F1
#
_entry.id   AF-A0A212DWS0-F1
#
_cell.length_a   1.000
_cell.length_b   1.000
_cell.length_c   1.000
_cell.angle_alpha   90.00
_cell.angle_beta   90.00
_cell.angle_gamma   90.00
#
_symmetry.space_group_name_H-M   'P 1'
#
loop_
_entity.id
_entity.type
_entity.pdbx_description
1 polymer ?
#
loop_
_entity_poly.entity_id
_entity_poly.type
_entity_poly.pdbx_seq_one_letter_code
_entity_poly.pdbx_strand_id
1 'polypeptide(L)'
;MPVRQAFLNFFIKFSMAQFLNIKNEIKEQSGSVLILTLVFSAVFVTLFSGLVGFIYLQHRQSIQKVSWHESLNAAEAGLNYYRWHLAHSPDDLQDGTGAAGPYEHIYSDPESGAIGKFSLEISGENSCGLTSGVSITSTGWADKFPEVKRKARAKYVRPTVADYSFIINDNVWVGADHKITGPYHSNGGIRMDGENNSIVSSAKETWLCTSSFGCNPSSDKPGIFGDGPNSNLWRFPVPALDFDGITMDLAQIKNSAQSGQGLYFGPSGVSGYHINLKENRTIDVYKINSLDRINAYTLEEGWHDEYSIIDDESFLGNYSIPQDCGAIFIEDDLWVSDLAQGSKVKGRVTLVSADLINPSRDTNVWLGGDIEYTAQDGSDGFVLIAENNNLIVSDSPDDLFLDGVYVAQKGKFGRNHYTGQAMKKNKLTIFGSVVSNDRVGTKWTCSGVFCSGYKDRETNYDPKLSGNPPPFLLPTSEEYDFKEWEEVE
;
A
#
# COMPACT_ATOMS: atom_id res chain seq x y z
N MET A 1 42.61 21.17 15.22
CA MET A 1 43.79 21.34 16.09
C MET A 1 45.02 21.45 15.20
N PRO A 2 45.43 22.68 14.81
CA PRO A 2 46.84 23.06 15.01
C PRO A 2 47.05 24.55 15.37
N VAL A 3 45.98 25.33 15.62
CA VAL A 3 46.09 26.77 15.95
C VAL A 3 46.33 27.02 17.45
N ARG A 4 45.96 26.06 18.31
CA ARG A 4 46.03 26.19 19.78
C ARG A 4 47.47 26.16 20.34
N GLN A 5 48.42 25.60 19.58
CA GLN A 5 49.81 25.40 20.04
C GLN A 5 50.76 26.51 19.57
N ALA A 6 50.39 27.28 18.54
CA ALA A 6 51.16 28.44 18.06
C ALA A 6 50.96 29.69 18.95
N PHE A 7 49.74 29.90 19.47
CA PHE A 7 49.44 31.05 20.33
C PHE A 7 50.11 30.97 21.71
N LEU A 8 50.24 29.77 22.28
CA LEU A 8 50.86 29.58 23.59
C LEU A 8 52.39 29.82 23.55
N ASN A 9 53.05 29.44 22.45
CA ASN A 9 54.50 29.62 22.29
C ASN A 9 54.92 31.06 21.97
N PHE A 10 54.04 31.88 21.39
CA PHE A 10 54.33 33.30 21.13
C PHE A 10 54.28 34.13 22.42
N PHE A 11 53.32 33.86 23.30
CA PHE A 11 53.17 34.59 24.57
C PHE A 11 54.29 34.29 25.58
N ILE A 12 54.78 33.04 25.63
CA ILE A 12 55.84 32.64 26.58
C ILE A 12 57.20 33.22 26.16
N LYS A 13 57.48 33.36 24.85
CA LYS A 13 58.74 33.97 24.38
C LYS A 13 58.79 35.49 24.54
N PHE A 14 57.65 36.19 24.47
CA PHE A 14 57.63 37.64 24.62
C PHE A 14 57.73 38.10 26.08
N SER A 15 57.30 37.27 27.04
CA SER A 15 57.27 37.62 28.47
C SER A 15 58.63 37.54 29.19
N MET A 16 59.59 36.72 28.71
CA MET A 16 60.86 36.49 29.43
C MET A 16 62.01 37.40 28.96
N ALA A 17 61.95 37.93 27.73
CA ALA A 17 63.06 38.70 27.15
C ALA A 17 63.18 40.15 27.66
N GLN A 18 62.13 40.71 28.27
CA GLN A 18 62.16 42.06 28.85
C GLN A 18 62.49 42.09 30.35
N PHE A 19 62.51 40.95 31.03
CA PHE A 19 62.68 40.91 32.50
C PHE A 19 64.13 40.97 32.99
N LEU A 20 65.13 40.83 32.10
CA LEU A 20 66.54 40.67 32.49
C LEU A 20 67.44 41.89 32.30
N ASN A 21 66.91 43.05 31.86
CA ASN A 21 67.75 44.23 31.61
C ASN A 21 67.30 45.52 32.32
N ILE A 22 66.59 45.41 33.45
CA ILE A 22 66.21 46.54 34.31
C ILE A 22 66.76 46.30 35.72
N LYS A 23 68.08 46.22 35.84
CA LYS A 23 68.77 46.10 37.12
C LYS A 23 69.95 47.05 37.14
N ASN A 24 69.68 48.36 36.96
CA ASN A 24 70.51 49.50 37.38
C ASN A 24 69.92 50.80 36.83
N GLU A 25 68.88 51.32 37.50
CA GLU A 25 68.51 52.75 37.63
C GLU A 25 67.13 52.81 38.30
N ILE A 26 67.08 52.66 39.62
CA ILE A 26 65.88 52.99 40.42
C ILE A 26 66.08 54.40 40.94
N LYS A 27 65.74 55.38 40.11
CA LYS A 27 65.32 56.72 40.53
C LYS A 27 63.82 56.82 40.21
N GLU A 28 63.04 57.11 41.25
CA GLU A 28 61.59 57.28 41.31
C GLU A 28 60.81 57.23 39.99
N GLN A 29 60.15 56.10 39.72
CA GLN A 29 58.90 56.06 38.94
C GLN A 29 57.95 54.97 39.47
N SER A 30 57.20 55.32 40.51
CA SER A 30 56.10 54.52 41.09
C SER A 30 54.84 54.44 40.20
N GLY A 31 54.87 54.99 38.98
CA GLY A 31 53.71 55.04 38.05
C GLY A 31 53.73 54.03 36.89
N SER A 32 54.90 53.50 36.48
CA SER A 32 55.00 52.62 35.30
C SER A 32 54.43 51.21 35.53
N VAL A 33 54.60 50.67 36.74
CA VAL A 33 54.00 49.38 37.15
C VAL A 33 52.47 49.44 37.19
N LEU A 34 51.91 50.59 37.55
CA LEU A 34 50.47 50.82 37.65
C LEU A 34 49.81 50.87 36.26
N ILE A 35 50.47 51.48 35.27
CA ILE A 35 50.02 51.48 33.88
C ILE A 35 50.05 50.06 33.31
N LEU A 36 51.14 49.31 33.55
CA LEU A 36 51.28 47.94 33.06
C LEU A 36 50.19 47.01 33.63
N THR A 37 49.93 47.10 34.95
CA THR A 37 48.87 46.31 35.61
C THR A 37 47.48 46.67 35.11
N LEU A 38 47.22 47.95 34.83
CA LEU A 38 45.93 48.40 34.31
C LEU A 38 45.68 47.90 32.88
N VAL A 39 46.69 47.93 32.01
CA VAL A 39 46.61 47.40 30.65
C VAL A 39 46.41 45.88 30.66
N PHE A 40 47.20 45.13 31.46
CA PHE A 40 47.02 43.68 31.57
C PHE A 40 45.65 43.31 32.14
N SER A 41 45.16 44.06 33.12
CA SER A 41 43.81 43.84 33.68
C SER A 41 42.73 44.11 32.64
N ALA A 42 42.85 45.17 31.85
CA ALA A 42 41.89 45.50 30.78
C ALA A 42 41.86 44.42 29.69
N VAL A 43 43.03 43.93 29.25
CA VAL A 43 43.14 42.83 28.29
C VAL A 43 42.56 41.55 28.87
N PHE A 44 42.89 41.22 30.12
CA PHE A 44 42.36 40.04 30.81
C PHE A 44 40.84 40.07 30.94
N VAL A 45 40.25 41.20 31.37
CA VAL A 45 38.80 41.37 31.50
C VAL A 45 38.11 41.24 30.15
N THR A 46 38.71 41.79 29.08
CA THR A 46 38.16 41.67 27.72
C THR A 46 38.15 40.22 27.23
N LEU A 47 39.28 39.51 27.40
CA LEU A 47 39.40 38.09 27.03
C LEU A 47 38.49 37.20 27.89
N PHE A 48 38.40 37.46 29.19
CA PHE A 48 37.54 36.73 30.12
C PHE A 48 36.06 36.93 29.78
N SER A 49 35.64 38.15 29.48
CA SER A 49 34.26 38.45 29.06
C SER A 49 33.91 37.74 27.76
N GLY A 50 34.83 37.70 26.79
CA GLY A 50 34.66 36.94 25.55
C GLY A 50 34.52 35.44 25.79
N LEU A 51 35.30 34.87 26.71
CA LEU A 51 35.24 33.45 27.05
C LEU A 51 33.95 33.08 27.80
N VAL A 52 33.51 33.91 28.76
CA VAL A 52 32.23 33.72 29.45
C VAL A 52 31.06 33.83 28.47
N GLY A 53 31.08 34.82 27.56
CA GLY A 53 30.08 34.97 26.51
C GLY A 53 30.03 33.76 25.57
N PHE A 54 31.19 33.22 25.19
CA PHE A 54 31.27 32.00 24.39
C PHE A 54 30.71 30.77 25.12
N ILE A 55 31.05 30.58 26.41
CA ILE A 55 30.51 29.48 27.23
C ILE A 55 28.98 29.60 27.35
N TYR A 56 28.45 30.80 27.57
CA TYR A 56 27.01 31.03 27.65
C TYR A 56 26.31 30.67 26.33
N LEU A 57 26.88 31.08 25.20
CA LEU A 57 26.37 30.71 23.87
C LEU A 57 26.41 29.20 23.64
N GLN A 58 27.52 28.54 23.96
CA GLN A 58 27.62 27.08 23.85
C GLN A 58 26.62 26.36 24.77
N HIS A 59 26.43 26.86 25.99
CA HIS A 59 25.46 26.28 26.91
C HIS A 59 24.03 26.43 26.38
N ARG A 60 23.66 27.61 25.89
CA ARG A 60 22.34 27.86 25.28
C ARG A 60 22.11 26.98 24.05
N GLN A 61 23.10 26.87 23.17
CA GLN A 61 23.04 25.97 22.00
C GLN A 61 22.89 24.49 22.43
N SER A 62 23.58 24.08 23.49
CA SER A 62 23.47 22.73 24.03
C SER A 62 22.06 22.45 24.55
N ILE A 63 21.45 23.35 25.32
CA ILE A 63 20.08 23.15 25.81
C ILE A 63 19.09 23.19 24.65
N GLN A 64 19.26 24.11 23.69
CA GLN A 64 18.40 24.17 22.52
C GLN A 64 18.46 22.88 21.71
N LYS A 65 19.64 22.26 21.57
CA LYS A 65 19.80 20.95 20.93
C LYS A 65 19.09 19.85 21.71
N VAL A 66 19.15 19.86 23.04
CA VAL A 66 18.37 18.92 23.87
C VAL A 66 16.88 19.11 23.61
N SER A 67 16.38 20.35 23.64
CA SER A 67 14.98 20.64 23.36
C SER A 67 14.57 20.30 21.93
N TRP A 68 15.47 20.36 20.95
CA TRP A 68 15.23 19.87 19.59
C TRP A 68 14.96 18.36 19.54
N HIS A 69 15.65 17.57 20.36
CA HIS A 69 15.36 16.14 20.52
C HIS A 69 14.09 15.89 21.36
N GLU A 70 13.91 16.61 22.47
CA GLU A 70 12.69 16.52 23.30
C GLU A 70 11.43 16.83 22.47
N SER A 71 11.51 17.76 21.52
CA SER A 71 10.40 18.12 20.64
C SER A 71 9.99 16.98 19.70
N LEU A 72 10.95 16.20 19.19
CA LEU A 72 10.64 15.00 18.40
C LEU A 72 10.03 13.90 19.29
N ASN A 73 10.57 13.70 20.49
CA ASN A 73 10.00 12.73 21.44
C ASN A 73 8.55 13.10 21.80
N ALA A 74 8.26 14.39 22.00
CA ALA A 74 6.89 14.87 22.22
C ALA A 74 6.00 14.62 20.99
N ALA A 75 6.51 14.83 19.77
CA ALA A 75 5.78 14.52 18.54
C ALA A 75 5.46 13.02 18.43
N GLU A 76 6.44 12.14 18.66
CA GLU A 76 6.27 10.69 18.68
C GLU A 76 5.33 10.21 19.79
N ALA A 77 5.35 10.86 20.95
CA ALA A 77 4.39 10.60 22.02
C ALA A 77 2.95 10.89 21.54
N GLY A 78 2.74 11.98 20.79
CA GLY A 78 1.46 12.28 20.18
C GLY A 78 1.01 11.23 19.15
N LEU A 79 1.92 10.73 18.31
CA LEU A 79 1.61 9.65 17.36
C LEU A 79 1.22 8.35 18.09
N ASN A 80 1.93 7.99 19.16
CA ASN A 80 1.63 6.81 19.95
C ASN A 80 0.32 6.93 20.73
N TYR A 81 0.02 8.12 21.27
CA TYR A 81 -1.26 8.41 21.90
C TYR A 81 -2.41 8.22 20.91
N TYR A 82 -2.33 8.84 19.73
CA TYR A 82 -3.42 8.74 18.77
C TYR A 82 -3.53 7.34 18.14
N ARG A 83 -2.42 6.59 18.04
CA ARG A 83 -2.47 5.16 17.69
C ARG A 83 -3.33 4.39 18.68
N TRP A 84 -3.13 4.61 19.98
CA TRP A 84 -3.95 3.99 21.03
C TRP A 84 -5.42 4.45 20.90
N HIS A 85 -5.66 5.74 20.66
CA HIS A 85 -7.01 6.28 20.47
C HIS A 85 -7.72 5.64 19.30
N LEU A 86 -7.08 5.59 18.13
CA LEU A 86 -7.61 5.00 16.90
C LEU A 86 -7.91 3.50 17.07
N ALA A 87 -7.11 2.77 17.85
CA ALA A 87 -7.38 1.35 18.15
C ALA A 87 -8.63 1.15 19.03
N HIS A 88 -9.02 2.13 19.84
CA HIS A 88 -10.20 2.04 20.72
C HIS A 88 -11.43 2.78 20.15
N SER A 89 -11.23 3.73 19.25
CA SER A 89 -12.27 4.52 18.61
C SER A 89 -11.91 4.74 17.12
N PRO A 90 -12.06 3.69 16.27
CA PRO A 90 -11.58 3.71 14.88
C PRO A 90 -12.20 4.78 13.99
N ASP A 91 -13.44 5.17 14.28
CA ASP A 91 -14.20 6.14 13.48
C ASP A 91 -14.06 7.58 13.99
N ASP A 92 -13.33 7.78 15.10
CA ASP A 92 -13.13 9.10 15.69
C ASP A 92 -11.86 9.75 15.16
N LEU A 93 -12.06 10.71 14.25
CA LEU A 93 -11.00 11.58 13.71
C LEU A 93 -10.92 12.93 14.46
N GLN A 94 -11.64 13.04 15.58
CA GLN A 94 -11.79 14.29 16.35
C GLN A 94 -11.29 14.21 17.79
N ASP A 95 -10.47 13.20 18.10
CA ASP A 95 -9.79 13.06 19.40
C ASP A 95 -10.75 13.13 20.60
N GLY A 96 -11.97 12.61 20.43
CA GLY A 96 -13.03 12.59 21.44
C GLY A 96 -13.66 13.95 21.75
N THR A 97 -13.27 15.02 21.04
CA THR A 97 -13.72 16.39 21.33
C THR A 97 -15.02 16.77 20.64
N GLY A 98 -15.37 16.10 19.54
CA GLY A 98 -16.54 16.44 18.70
C GLY A 98 -16.39 17.75 17.92
N ALA A 99 -15.19 18.34 17.90
CA ALA A 99 -14.87 19.58 17.19
C ALA A 99 -13.62 19.37 16.32
N ALA A 100 -13.44 20.22 15.31
CA ALA A 100 -12.24 20.17 14.50
C ALA A 100 -11.02 20.65 15.30
N GLY A 101 -9.90 19.95 15.12
CA GLY A 101 -8.62 20.27 15.75
C GLY A 101 -7.96 21.56 15.22
N PRO A 102 -6.69 21.80 15.57
CA PRO A 102 -5.76 20.82 16.14
C PRO A 102 -5.97 20.54 17.64
N TYR A 103 -5.58 19.35 18.08
CA TYR A 103 -5.79 18.89 19.47
C TYR A 103 -4.48 18.97 20.26
N GLU A 104 -4.41 19.85 21.26
CA GLU A 104 -3.23 20.05 22.10
C GLU A 104 -3.27 19.19 23.36
N HIS A 105 -2.16 18.51 23.64
CA HIS A 105 -1.98 17.68 24.83
C HIS A 105 -0.66 18.02 25.53
N ILE A 106 -0.62 17.75 26.83
CA ILE A 106 0.57 17.94 27.65
C ILE A 106 1.43 16.68 27.59
N TYR A 107 2.71 16.83 27.29
CA TYR A 107 3.70 15.77 27.37
C TYR A 107 4.40 15.81 28.73
N SER A 108 4.22 14.75 29.53
CA SER A 108 4.75 14.67 30.89
C SER A 108 5.70 13.49 31.06
N ASP A 109 6.79 13.73 31.77
CA ASP A 109 7.70 12.72 32.27
C ASP A 109 7.18 12.20 33.63
N PRO A 110 7.11 10.87 33.84
CA PRO A 110 6.72 10.26 35.10
C PRO A 110 7.46 10.79 36.34
N GLU A 111 8.71 11.25 36.20
CA GLU A 111 9.53 11.72 37.33
C GLU A 111 9.46 13.23 37.55
N SER A 112 9.34 14.02 36.47
CA SER A 112 9.55 15.47 36.50
C SER A 112 8.31 16.31 36.16
N GLY A 113 7.20 15.68 35.76
CA GLY A 113 5.95 16.36 35.42
C GLY A 113 5.93 16.84 33.96
N ALA A 114 5.20 17.91 33.66
CA ALA A 114 5.07 18.45 32.30
C ALA A 114 6.43 18.97 31.78
N ILE A 115 6.88 18.45 30.64
CA ILE A 115 8.16 18.80 29.99
C ILE A 115 7.96 19.44 28.60
N GLY A 116 6.76 19.36 28.04
CA GLY A 116 6.42 19.96 26.76
C GLY A 116 4.96 19.70 26.38
N LYS A 117 4.66 19.92 25.12
CA LYS A 117 3.34 19.68 24.53
C LYS A 117 3.46 19.09 23.14
N PHE A 118 2.38 18.46 22.70
CA PHE A 118 2.20 18.12 21.29
C PHE A 118 0.82 18.54 20.82
N SER A 119 0.69 18.75 19.52
CA SER A 119 -0.54 19.12 18.84
C SER A 119 -0.79 18.17 17.68
N LEU A 120 -2.00 17.65 17.60
CA LEU A 120 -2.39 16.64 16.62
C LEU A 120 -3.26 17.24 15.52
N GLU A 121 -2.91 16.93 14.28
CA GLU A 121 -3.72 17.13 13.08
C GLU A 121 -4.04 15.75 12.51
N ILE A 122 -5.33 15.38 12.51
CA ILE A 122 -5.80 14.09 12.01
C ILE A 122 -6.60 14.31 10.74
N SER A 123 -6.22 13.60 9.68
CA SER A 123 -6.89 13.64 8.39
C SER A 123 -7.24 12.23 7.93
N GLY A 124 -8.52 11.99 7.69
CA GLY A 124 -9.00 10.78 7.02
C GLY A 124 -8.87 10.92 5.50
N GLU A 125 -8.34 9.89 4.85
CA GLU A 125 -8.38 9.74 3.41
C GLU A 125 -9.77 9.26 2.99
N ASN A 126 -10.63 10.21 2.62
CA ASN A 126 -11.99 9.92 2.23
C ASN A 126 -12.10 9.78 0.72
N SER A 127 -12.68 8.67 0.24
CA SER A 127 -13.08 8.48 -1.14
C SER A 127 -14.43 7.77 -1.18
N CYS A 128 -15.35 8.24 -2.02
CA CYS A 128 -16.75 7.75 -2.04
C CYS A 128 -17.46 7.82 -0.67
N GLY A 129 -17.12 8.82 0.16
CA GLY A 129 -17.67 8.95 1.51
C GLY A 129 -17.14 7.91 2.52
N LEU A 130 -16.14 7.10 2.15
CA LEU A 130 -15.50 6.11 3.00
C LEU A 130 -14.08 6.52 3.36
N THR A 131 -13.70 6.33 4.63
CA THR A 131 -12.34 6.56 5.11
C THR A 131 -11.48 5.31 4.87
N SER A 132 -10.59 5.36 3.88
CA SER A 132 -9.71 4.25 3.53
C SER A 132 -8.43 4.20 4.37
N GLY A 133 -8.00 5.35 4.89
CA GLY A 133 -6.79 5.47 5.71
C GLY A 133 -6.84 6.71 6.59
N VAL A 134 -5.99 6.76 7.60
CA VAL A 134 -5.88 7.87 8.54
C VAL A 134 -4.44 8.30 8.60
N SER A 135 -4.20 9.58 8.34
CA SER A 135 -2.90 10.21 8.52
C SER A 135 -2.94 11.11 9.74
N ILE A 136 -1.96 10.93 10.62
CA ILE A 136 -1.82 11.67 11.87
C ILE A 136 -0.52 12.44 11.79
N THR A 137 -0.61 13.76 11.84
CA THR A 137 0.57 14.64 11.95
C THR A 137 0.61 15.18 13.38
N SER A 138 1.70 14.89 14.08
CA SER A 138 1.93 15.35 15.45
C SER A 138 3.06 16.37 15.47
N THR A 139 2.77 17.57 15.96
CA THR A 139 3.74 18.66 16.15
C THR A 139 4.11 18.74 17.64
N GLY A 140 5.34 18.41 18.00
CA GLY A 140 5.83 18.46 19.38
C GLY A 140 6.78 19.63 19.66
N TRP A 141 6.77 20.14 20.89
CA TRP A 141 7.72 21.14 21.39
C TRP A 141 7.96 21.02 22.91
N ALA A 142 9.15 21.42 23.35
CA ALA A 142 9.52 21.45 24.77
C ALA A 142 9.20 22.82 25.41
N ASP A 143 8.86 22.83 26.70
CA ASP A 143 8.48 24.07 27.42
C ASP A 143 9.65 25.08 27.53
N LYS A 144 10.90 24.58 27.55
CA LYS A 144 12.11 25.43 27.63
C LYS A 144 12.33 26.25 26.36
N PHE A 145 11.97 25.71 25.19
CA PHE A 145 12.14 26.34 23.88
C PHE A 145 10.92 26.05 22.99
N PRO A 146 9.77 26.71 23.23
CA PRO A 146 8.52 26.44 22.49
C PRO A 146 8.59 26.76 20.99
N GLU A 147 9.55 27.62 20.60
CA GLU A 147 9.81 27.99 19.21
C GLU A 147 10.45 26.86 18.39
N VAL A 148 11.08 25.89 19.06
CA VAL A 148 11.69 24.73 18.43
C VAL A 148 10.63 23.64 18.32
N LYS A 149 9.99 23.54 17.16
CA LYS A 149 8.96 22.54 16.87
C LYS A 149 9.52 21.44 15.97
N ARG A 150 9.03 20.23 16.16
CA ARG A 150 9.29 19.07 15.29
C ARG A 150 7.98 18.42 14.93
N LYS A 151 7.85 17.95 13.69
CA LYS A 151 6.66 17.27 13.23
C LYS A 151 7.00 15.86 12.77
N ALA A 152 6.18 14.91 13.19
CA ALA A 152 6.22 13.55 12.69
C ALA A 152 4.83 13.19 12.17
N ARG A 153 4.79 12.46 11.05
CA ARG A 153 3.57 11.93 10.47
C ARG A 153 3.60 10.42 10.49
N ALA A 154 2.48 9.81 10.83
CA ALA A 154 2.25 8.38 10.65
C ALA A 154 0.96 8.13 9.87
N LYS A 155 1.00 7.11 9.02
CA LYS A 155 -0.14 6.66 8.23
C LYS A 155 -0.60 5.28 8.68
N TYR A 156 -1.89 5.17 8.90
CA TYR A 156 -2.57 3.95 9.32
C TYR A 156 -3.64 3.59 8.28
N VAL A 157 -3.69 2.33 7.88
CA VAL A 157 -4.62 1.81 6.88
C VAL A 157 -5.14 0.48 7.37
N ARG A 158 -6.44 0.23 7.21
CA ARG A 158 -6.99 -1.11 7.49
C ARG A 158 -6.38 -2.09 6.49
N PRO A 159 -5.76 -3.21 6.92
CA PRO A 159 -5.28 -4.23 6.02
C PRO A 159 -6.37 -4.65 5.04
N THR A 160 -5.99 -4.85 3.78
CA THR A 160 -6.93 -5.20 2.73
C THR A 160 -6.44 -6.41 1.97
N VAL A 161 -7.28 -6.93 1.07
CA VAL A 161 -6.89 -8.00 0.15
C VAL A 161 -5.69 -7.64 -0.74
N ALA A 162 -5.35 -6.34 -0.88
CA ALA A 162 -4.15 -5.89 -1.59
C ALA A 162 -2.83 -6.27 -0.91
N ASP A 163 -2.87 -6.69 0.37
CA ASP A 163 -1.67 -7.18 1.09
C ASP A 163 -1.21 -8.58 0.62
N TYR A 164 -1.99 -9.24 -0.25
CA TYR A 164 -1.75 -10.59 -0.74
C TYR A 164 -1.58 -10.59 -2.26
N SER A 165 -0.77 -11.51 -2.79
CA SER A 165 -0.81 -11.84 -4.22
C SER A 165 -2.06 -12.66 -4.56
N PHE A 166 -2.41 -13.60 -3.68
CA PHE A 166 -3.57 -14.47 -3.85
C PHE A 166 -4.27 -14.73 -2.52
N ILE A 167 -5.61 -14.69 -2.58
CA ILE A 167 -6.50 -15.19 -1.54
C ILE A 167 -7.52 -16.11 -2.23
N ILE A 168 -7.56 -17.39 -1.85
CA ILE A 168 -8.36 -18.42 -2.53
C ILE A 168 -9.22 -19.19 -1.53
N ASN A 169 -10.50 -19.45 -1.83
CA ASN A 169 -11.39 -20.22 -0.94
C ASN A 169 -11.50 -21.72 -1.29
N ASP A 170 -10.60 -22.24 -2.11
CA ASP A 170 -10.58 -23.62 -2.60
C ASP A 170 -9.15 -24.21 -2.64
N ASN A 171 -9.06 -25.53 -2.82
CA ASN A 171 -7.82 -26.24 -3.04
C ASN A 171 -7.19 -25.83 -4.38
N VAL A 172 -5.86 -25.66 -4.40
CA VAL A 172 -5.16 -25.11 -5.56
C VAL A 172 -3.85 -25.83 -5.84
N TRP A 173 -3.48 -25.89 -7.12
CA TRP A 173 -2.16 -26.35 -7.57
C TRP A 173 -1.43 -25.22 -8.29
N VAL A 174 -0.38 -24.73 -7.64
CA VAL A 174 0.60 -23.80 -8.22
C VAL A 174 1.68 -24.64 -8.91
N GLY A 175 1.69 -24.61 -10.24
CA GLY A 175 2.67 -25.36 -11.05
C GLY A 175 4.07 -24.74 -11.02
N ALA A 176 5.08 -25.53 -11.35
CA ALA A 176 6.50 -25.14 -11.35
C ALA A 176 6.86 -23.95 -12.25
N ASP A 177 5.99 -23.60 -13.19
CA ASP A 177 6.15 -22.48 -14.13
C ASP A 177 5.54 -21.15 -13.62
N HIS A 178 5.00 -21.11 -12.41
CA HIS A 178 4.45 -19.90 -11.80
C HIS A 178 5.44 -19.28 -10.81
N LYS A 179 5.72 -18.00 -10.98
CA LYS A 179 6.50 -17.18 -10.03
C LYS A 179 5.58 -16.19 -9.32
N ILE A 180 5.61 -16.21 -7.99
CA ILE A 180 4.73 -15.39 -7.15
C ILE A 180 5.59 -14.58 -6.17
N THR A 181 5.45 -13.27 -6.20
CA THR A 181 6.03 -12.35 -5.22
C THR A 181 4.94 -11.78 -4.34
N GLY A 182 4.98 -12.11 -3.05
CA GLY A 182 4.00 -11.64 -2.07
C GLY A 182 3.23 -12.76 -1.36
N PRO A 183 2.50 -12.44 -0.28
CA PRO A 183 1.77 -13.43 0.51
C PRO A 183 0.73 -14.19 -0.32
N TYR A 184 0.65 -15.50 -0.11
CA TYR A 184 -0.28 -16.39 -0.78
C TYR A 184 -1.11 -17.13 0.26
N HIS A 185 -2.43 -17.05 0.17
CA HIS A 185 -3.34 -17.71 1.11
C HIS A 185 -4.39 -18.55 0.40
N SER A 186 -4.69 -19.73 0.97
CA SER A 186 -5.90 -20.49 0.64
C SER A 186 -6.59 -21.02 1.90
N ASN A 187 -7.93 -20.93 1.94
CA ASN A 187 -8.74 -21.63 2.95
C ASN A 187 -8.77 -23.15 2.72
N GLY A 188 -8.41 -23.60 1.52
CA GLY A 188 -8.20 -24.99 1.15
C GLY A 188 -6.74 -25.44 1.27
N GLY A 189 -6.45 -26.59 0.66
CA GLY A 189 -5.11 -27.14 0.57
C GLY A 189 -4.33 -26.62 -0.65
N ILE A 190 -3.01 -26.49 -0.49
CA ILE A 190 -2.14 -25.95 -1.53
C ILE A 190 -1.12 -27.01 -1.94
N ARG A 191 -1.12 -27.33 -3.25
CA ARG A 191 0.04 -27.96 -3.89
C ARG A 191 0.93 -26.87 -4.47
N MET A 192 2.07 -26.62 -3.84
CA MET A 192 3.02 -25.56 -4.19
C MET A 192 4.27 -26.14 -4.87
N ASP A 193 4.25 -26.24 -6.20
CA ASP A 193 5.43 -26.63 -7.00
C ASP A 193 6.15 -25.43 -7.62
N GLY A 194 5.49 -24.26 -7.68
CA GLY A 194 6.03 -23.00 -8.18
C GLY A 194 6.94 -22.27 -7.20
N GLU A 195 7.49 -21.14 -7.64
CA GLU A 195 8.34 -20.27 -6.82
C GLU A 195 7.49 -19.22 -6.08
N ASN A 196 7.70 -19.09 -4.77
CA ASN A 196 7.21 -17.96 -3.99
C ASN A 196 8.30 -17.43 -3.05
N ASN A 197 8.39 -16.10 -2.92
CA ASN A 197 9.41 -15.42 -2.11
C ASN A 197 8.86 -14.83 -0.79
N SER A 198 7.66 -15.23 -0.38
CA SER A 198 6.95 -14.75 0.79
C SER A 198 6.25 -15.90 1.53
N ILE A 199 5.33 -15.57 2.44
CA ILE A 199 4.56 -16.53 3.22
C ILE A 199 3.50 -17.19 2.32
N VAL A 200 3.52 -18.52 2.27
CA VAL A 200 2.42 -19.33 1.73
C VAL A 200 1.66 -19.92 2.90
N SER A 201 0.35 -19.68 2.97
CA SER A 201 -0.45 -20.04 4.13
C SER A 201 -1.71 -20.81 3.73
N SER A 202 -2.06 -21.82 4.53
CA SER A 202 -3.26 -22.64 4.34
C SER A 202 -4.04 -22.77 5.63
N ALA A 203 -5.37 -22.66 5.55
CA ALA A 203 -6.24 -22.88 6.70
C ALA A 203 -6.40 -24.36 7.09
N LYS A 204 -6.01 -25.28 6.20
CA LYS A 204 -6.12 -26.72 6.43
C LYS A 204 -4.88 -27.25 7.15
N GLU A 205 -5.07 -28.10 8.14
CA GLU A 205 -3.98 -28.92 8.67
C GLU A 205 -3.64 -30.05 7.69
N THR A 206 -4.66 -30.71 7.18
CA THR A 206 -4.59 -31.75 6.15
C THR A 206 -5.75 -31.64 5.15
N TRP A 207 -5.57 -32.19 3.95
CA TRP A 207 -6.60 -32.24 2.90
C TRP A 207 -6.40 -33.42 1.95
N LEU A 208 -7.48 -33.86 1.30
CA LEU A 208 -7.45 -34.96 0.35
C LEU A 208 -6.96 -34.47 -1.02
N CYS A 209 -5.72 -34.81 -1.37
CA CYS A 209 -5.19 -34.54 -2.70
C CYS A 209 -5.68 -35.60 -3.70
N THR A 210 -6.37 -35.16 -4.75
CA THR A 210 -6.91 -36.02 -5.82
C THR A 210 -6.08 -35.92 -7.11
N SER A 211 -6.49 -36.66 -8.15
CA SER A 211 -5.81 -36.63 -9.45
C SER A 211 -5.85 -35.25 -10.13
N SER A 212 -6.83 -34.40 -9.83
CA SER A 212 -6.91 -33.02 -10.35
C SER A 212 -5.82 -32.09 -9.78
N PHE A 213 -5.17 -32.53 -8.71
CA PHE A 213 -3.98 -31.92 -8.11
C PHE A 213 -2.73 -32.80 -8.31
N GLY A 214 -2.81 -33.78 -9.21
CA GLY A 214 -1.71 -34.68 -9.58
C GLY A 214 -1.34 -35.75 -8.55
N CYS A 215 -2.24 -36.11 -7.63
CA CYS A 215 -2.06 -37.24 -6.72
C CYS A 215 -2.78 -38.50 -7.23
N ASN A 216 -2.05 -39.60 -7.40
CA ASN A 216 -2.60 -40.91 -7.76
C ASN A 216 -1.84 -42.04 -7.03
N PRO A 217 -2.49 -42.81 -6.13
CA PRO A 217 -3.89 -42.69 -5.70
C PRO A 217 -4.14 -41.39 -4.92
N SER A 218 -5.41 -41.05 -4.73
CA SER A 218 -5.78 -39.94 -3.84
C SER A 218 -5.31 -40.24 -2.42
N SER A 219 -4.73 -39.25 -1.75
CA SER A 219 -4.15 -39.41 -0.41
C SER A 219 -4.22 -38.11 0.38
N ASP A 220 -4.30 -38.23 1.70
CA ASP A 220 -4.23 -37.08 2.59
C ASP A 220 -2.83 -36.47 2.56
N LYS A 221 -2.79 -35.14 2.41
CA LYS A 221 -1.58 -34.33 2.40
C LYS A 221 -1.68 -33.25 3.46
N PRO A 222 -0.55 -32.73 3.96
CA PRO A 222 -0.56 -31.53 4.79
C PRO A 222 -1.18 -30.34 4.05
N GLY A 223 -1.65 -29.33 4.79
CA GLY A 223 -2.25 -28.10 4.25
C GLY A 223 -1.47 -27.48 3.09
N ILE A 224 -0.14 -27.55 3.16
CA ILE A 224 0.75 -27.19 2.06
C ILE A 224 1.74 -28.32 1.81
N PHE A 225 1.88 -28.73 0.55
CA PHE A 225 2.92 -29.65 0.10
C PHE A 225 3.33 -29.32 -1.34
N GLY A 226 4.46 -29.84 -1.82
CA GLY A 226 4.89 -29.70 -3.21
C GLY A 226 6.41 -29.65 -3.31
N ASP A 227 6.89 -29.44 -4.54
CA ASP A 227 8.33 -29.40 -4.85
C ASP A 227 8.89 -27.96 -4.96
N GLY A 228 8.08 -26.95 -4.64
CA GLY A 228 8.48 -25.54 -4.73
C GLY A 228 9.59 -25.16 -3.73
N PRO A 229 10.45 -24.19 -4.08
CA PRO A 229 11.48 -23.69 -3.15
C PRO A 229 10.87 -22.96 -1.95
N ASN A 230 11.72 -22.65 -0.95
CA ASN A 230 11.36 -21.87 0.24
C ASN A 230 10.23 -22.47 1.11
N SER A 231 10.16 -23.79 1.22
CA SER A 231 9.16 -24.47 2.07
C SER A 231 9.21 -24.09 3.55
N ASN A 232 10.31 -23.48 4.02
CA ASN A 232 10.43 -22.87 5.34
C ASN A 232 9.52 -21.65 5.56
N LEU A 233 8.95 -21.07 4.50
CA LEU A 233 7.98 -19.96 4.55
C LEU A 233 6.53 -20.46 4.55
N TRP A 234 6.30 -21.77 4.42
CA TRP A 234 4.96 -22.35 4.46
C TRP A 234 4.41 -22.36 5.89
N ARG A 235 3.14 -21.95 6.05
CA ARG A 235 2.46 -21.85 7.33
C ARG A 235 1.11 -22.54 7.26
N PHE A 236 0.93 -23.62 8.00
CA PHE A 236 -0.34 -24.32 8.12
C PHE A 236 -0.36 -25.16 9.41
N PRO A 237 -1.53 -25.32 10.07
CA PRO A 237 -2.75 -24.56 9.79
C PRO A 237 -2.65 -23.09 10.27
N VAL A 238 -3.31 -22.18 9.57
CA VAL A 238 -3.58 -20.80 10.03
C VAL A 238 -5.11 -20.57 10.10
N PRO A 239 -5.61 -19.50 10.75
CA PRO A 239 -7.02 -19.16 10.64
C PRO A 239 -7.44 -18.94 9.18
N ALA A 240 -8.66 -19.37 8.85
CA ALA A 240 -9.27 -19.12 7.54
C ALA A 240 -9.59 -17.62 7.40
N LEU A 241 -9.41 -17.09 6.20
CA LEU A 241 -9.91 -15.76 5.86
C LEU A 241 -11.41 -15.82 5.57
N ASP A 242 -12.16 -14.88 6.12
CA ASP A 242 -13.61 -14.80 5.93
C ASP A 242 -13.96 -14.23 4.56
N PHE A 243 -14.31 -15.11 3.62
CA PHE A 243 -14.75 -14.69 2.28
C PHE A 243 -16.11 -14.00 2.30
N ASP A 244 -17.01 -14.32 3.24
CA ASP A 244 -18.32 -13.65 3.32
C ASP A 244 -18.14 -12.19 3.74
N GLY A 245 -17.27 -11.93 4.73
CA GLY A 245 -16.89 -10.58 5.18
C GLY A 245 -16.11 -9.76 4.14
N ILE A 246 -15.33 -10.43 3.29
CA ILE A 246 -14.64 -9.81 2.14
C ILE A 246 -15.66 -9.39 1.06
N THR A 247 -16.94 -9.75 1.11
CA THR A 247 -17.88 -9.54 -0.01
C THR A 247 -18.99 -8.51 0.23
N MET A 248 -18.81 -7.69 1.26
CA MET A 248 -19.76 -6.68 1.73
C MET A 248 -19.36 -5.29 1.19
N ASP A 249 -20.10 -4.57 0.35
CA ASP A 249 -21.51 -4.63 -0.02
C ASP A 249 -21.67 -4.05 -1.44
N LEU A 250 -21.92 -4.93 -2.43
CA LEU A 250 -22.18 -4.52 -3.82
C LEU A 250 -23.34 -3.51 -3.90
N ALA A 251 -24.32 -3.58 -3.00
CA ALA A 251 -25.42 -2.63 -2.94
C ALA A 251 -24.95 -1.24 -2.49
N GLN A 252 -23.98 -1.15 -1.58
CA GLN A 252 -23.36 0.12 -1.19
C GLN A 252 -22.64 0.77 -2.37
N ILE A 253 -21.89 -0.02 -3.15
CA ILE A 253 -21.21 0.49 -4.35
C ILE A 253 -22.25 0.97 -5.37
N LYS A 254 -23.31 0.18 -5.61
CA LYS A 254 -24.43 0.57 -6.49
C LYS A 254 -25.10 1.86 -6.04
N ASN A 255 -25.43 1.99 -4.76
CA ASN A 255 -26.09 3.18 -4.20
C ASN A 255 -25.20 4.42 -4.34
N SER A 256 -23.88 4.27 -4.13
CA SER A 256 -22.91 5.35 -4.31
C SER A 256 -22.83 5.77 -5.78
N ALA A 257 -22.80 4.81 -6.70
CA ALA A 257 -22.82 5.08 -8.15
C ALA A 257 -24.14 5.75 -8.60
N GLN A 258 -25.30 5.26 -8.16
CA GLN A 258 -26.62 5.78 -8.53
C GLN A 258 -26.94 7.17 -7.95
N SER A 259 -26.43 7.47 -6.76
CA SER A 259 -26.62 8.78 -6.11
C SER A 259 -25.82 9.92 -6.76
N GLY A 260 -25.11 9.64 -7.86
CA GLY A 260 -24.37 10.62 -8.65
C GLY A 260 -22.92 10.83 -8.18
N GLN A 261 -22.42 10.03 -7.23
CA GLN A 261 -21.03 10.08 -6.82
C GLN A 261 -20.11 9.31 -7.79
N GLY A 262 -20.63 8.24 -8.42
CA GLY A 262 -19.91 7.42 -9.39
C GLY A 262 -20.62 7.33 -10.74
N LEU A 263 -20.34 6.27 -11.49
CA LEU A 263 -20.99 5.94 -12.77
C LEU A 263 -21.82 4.67 -12.60
N TYR A 264 -23.08 4.71 -13.01
CA TYR A 264 -23.99 3.57 -12.98
C TYR A 264 -24.53 3.26 -14.37
N PHE A 265 -24.44 2.00 -14.76
CA PHE A 265 -25.05 1.48 -15.99
C PHE A 265 -25.97 0.33 -15.60
N GLY A 266 -27.27 0.51 -15.85
CA GLY A 266 -28.28 -0.52 -15.58
C GLY A 266 -28.19 -1.69 -16.58
N PRO A 267 -29.12 -2.66 -16.52
CA PRO A 267 -29.12 -3.79 -17.43
C PRO A 267 -29.13 -3.35 -18.91
N SER A 268 -28.26 -3.95 -19.73
CA SER A 268 -28.15 -3.60 -21.15
C SER A 268 -29.40 -3.99 -21.94
N GLY A 269 -30.12 -5.02 -21.46
CA GLY A 269 -31.24 -5.67 -22.15
C GLY A 269 -30.81 -6.64 -23.27
N VAL A 270 -29.50 -6.92 -23.39
CA VAL A 270 -28.88 -7.79 -24.39
C VAL A 270 -27.79 -8.63 -23.72
N SER A 271 -26.53 -8.52 -24.16
CA SER A 271 -25.40 -9.34 -23.71
C SER A 271 -24.51 -8.72 -22.65
N GLY A 272 -24.58 -7.39 -22.43
CA GLY A 272 -23.74 -6.69 -21.47
C GLY A 272 -23.07 -5.44 -22.04
N TYR A 273 -21.99 -5.03 -21.37
CA TYR A 273 -21.21 -3.83 -21.71
C TYR A 273 -19.76 -4.18 -21.97
N HIS A 274 -19.10 -3.40 -22.82
CA HIS A 274 -17.65 -3.39 -22.97
C HIS A 274 -17.11 -2.02 -22.57
N ILE A 275 -16.09 -2.01 -21.72
CA ILE A 275 -15.51 -0.80 -21.14
C ILE A 275 -14.01 -0.75 -21.39
N ASN A 276 -13.55 0.42 -21.84
CA ASN A 276 -12.13 0.71 -21.96
C ASN A 276 -11.74 1.95 -21.13
N LEU A 277 -10.82 1.77 -20.17
CA LEU A 277 -10.29 2.86 -19.35
C LEU A 277 -9.23 3.66 -20.11
N LYS A 278 -9.25 4.98 -19.98
CA LYS A 278 -8.37 5.90 -20.72
C LYS A 278 -7.45 6.68 -19.78
N GLU A 279 -6.27 7.03 -20.31
CA GLU A 279 -5.22 7.80 -19.62
C GLU A 279 -5.66 9.18 -19.08
N ASN A 280 -6.78 9.72 -19.57
CA ASN A 280 -7.33 11.01 -19.15
C ASN A 280 -8.39 10.88 -18.04
N ARG A 281 -8.48 9.72 -17.36
CA ARG A 281 -9.49 9.42 -16.34
C ARG A 281 -10.92 9.46 -16.89
N THR A 282 -11.10 8.89 -18.08
CA THR A 282 -12.42 8.65 -18.68
C THR A 282 -12.57 7.18 -19.04
N ILE A 283 -13.81 6.76 -19.28
CA ILE A 283 -14.13 5.43 -19.80
C ILE A 283 -14.90 5.57 -21.11
N ASP A 284 -14.50 4.78 -22.10
CA ASP A 284 -15.32 4.52 -23.29
C ASP A 284 -16.24 3.34 -22.96
N VAL A 285 -17.55 3.50 -23.21
CA VAL A 285 -18.55 2.47 -22.92
C VAL A 285 -19.27 2.09 -24.19
N TYR A 286 -19.31 0.78 -24.44
CA TYR A 286 -20.00 0.15 -25.55
C TYR A 286 -21.08 -0.77 -25.01
N LYS A 287 -22.19 -0.85 -25.73
CA LYS A 287 -23.24 -1.84 -25.52
C LYS A 287 -23.03 -2.98 -26.50
N ILE A 288 -22.96 -4.22 -26.01
CA ILE A 288 -22.74 -5.39 -26.86
C ILE A 288 -24.05 -5.80 -27.52
N ASN A 289 -24.07 -5.85 -28.85
CA ASN A 289 -25.26 -6.20 -29.63
C ASN A 289 -25.34 -7.70 -29.93
N SER A 290 -24.19 -8.32 -30.23
CA SER A 290 -24.07 -9.76 -30.47
C SER A 290 -22.72 -10.29 -29.95
N LEU A 291 -22.75 -11.55 -29.56
CA LEU A 291 -21.59 -12.32 -29.14
C LEU A 291 -21.42 -13.52 -30.07
N ASP A 292 -20.17 -13.81 -30.39
CA ASP A 292 -19.76 -15.04 -31.05
C ASP A 292 -19.50 -16.14 -30.02
N ARG A 293 -19.80 -17.37 -30.44
CA ARG A 293 -19.56 -18.56 -29.62
C ARG A 293 -18.14 -19.10 -29.80
N ILE A 294 -17.58 -19.60 -28.72
CA ILE A 294 -16.38 -20.43 -28.73
C ILE A 294 -16.61 -21.71 -27.94
N ASN A 295 -16.02 -22.81 -28.38
CA ASN A 295 -16.07 -24.06 -27.63
C ASN A 295 -15.05 -24.02 -26.48
N ALA A 296 -15.56 -24.06 -25.26
CA ALA A 296 -14.79 -23.97 -24.03
C ALA A 296 -14.97 -25.23 -23.19
N TYR A 297 -13.98 -25.52 -22.35
CA TYR A 297 -14.05 -26.57 -21.35
C TYR A 297 -13.79 -26.01 -19.96
N THR A 298 -14.68 -26.38 -19.04
CA THR A 298 -14.59 -26.11 -17.61
C THR A 298 -14.65 -27.44 -16.84
N LEU A 299 -14.20 -27.46 -15.59
CA LEU A 299 -14.30 -28.68 -14.77
C LEU A 299 -15.75 -28.95 -14.34
N GLU A 300 -16.55 -27.89 -14.30
CA GLU A 300 -17.92 -27.84 -13.80
C GLU A 300 -18.92 -28.29 -14.87
N GLU A 301 -18.76 -27.82 -16.12
CA GLU A 301 -19.73 -28.06 -17.20
C GLU A 301 -19.20 -28.99 -18.29
N GLY A 302 -17.89 -29.27 -18.30
CA GLY A 302 -17.25 -29.96 -19.40
C GLY A 302 -17.22 -29.09 -20.66
N TRP A 303 -17.29 -29.71 -21.84
CA TRP A 303 -17.32 -28.98 -23.12
C TRP A 303 -18.67 -28.33 -23.35
N HIS A 304 -18.68 -27.01 -23.54
CA HIS A 304 -19.87 -26.21 -23.78
C HIS A 304 -19.59 -25.08 -24.77
N ASP A 305 -20.66 -24.45 -25.25
CA ASP A 305 -20.57 -23.21 -26.04
C ASP A 305 -20.54 -22.02 -25.07
N GLU A 306 -19.44 -21.29 -25.09
CA GLU A 306 -19.23 -20.05 -24.33
C GLU A 306 -19.42 -18.85 -25.25
N TYR A 307 -20.14 -17.83 -24.79
CA TYR A 307 -20.37 -16.59 -25.53
C TYR A 307 -19.51 -15.47 -24.92
N SER A 308 -18.22 -15.45 -25.26
CA SER A 308 -17.23 -14.53 -24.70
C SER A 308 -16.56 -13.63 -25.73
N ILE A 309 -16.81 -13.84 -27.03
CA ILE A 309 -16.19 -13.08 -28.12
C ILE A 309 -17.19 -12.01 -28.59
N ILE A 310 -16.76 -10.75 -28.64
CA ILE A 310 -17.59 -9.65 -29.14
C ILE A 310 -17.63 -9.71 -30.67
N ASP A 311 -18.83 -9.81 -31.25
CA ASP A 311 -19.05 -9.78 -32.71
C ASP A 311 -19.46 -8.39 -33.18
N ASP A 312 -20.46 -7.78 -32.51
CA ASP A 312 -20.91 -6.41 -32.78
C ASP A 312 -21.21 -5.65 -31.47
N GLU A 313 -20.85 -4.37 -31.46
CA GLU A 313 -21.11 -3.47 -30.34
C GLU A 313 -21.43 -2.05 -30.83
N SER A 314 -22.11 -1.29 -29.99
CA SER A 314 -22.47 0.09 -30.25
C SER A 314 -21.90 1.02 -29.19
N PHE A 315 -21.13 2.01 -29.63
CA PHE A 315 -20.58 3.03 -28.74
C PHE A 315 -21.70 3.85 -28.09
N LEU A 316 -21.73 3.87 -26.76
CA LEU A 316 -22.68 4.67 -26.00
C LEU A 316 -22.14 6.07 -25.68
N GLY A 317 -20.84 6.18 -25.42
CA GLY A 317 -20.22 7.45 -25.09
C GLY A 317 -18.92 7.31 -24.29
N ASN A 318 -18.27 8.46 -24.12
CA ASN A 318 -17.13 8.63 -23.23
C ASN A 318 -17.61 9.34 -21.95
N TYR A 319 -17.28 8.78 -20.79
CA TYR A 319 -17.74 9.27 -19.49
C TYR A 319 -16.54 9.58 -18.59
N SER A 320 -16.53 10.75 -17.95
CA SER A 320 -15.50 11.11 -16.98
C SER A 320 -15.71 10.38 -15.66
N ILE A 321 -14.66 9.79 -15.11
CA ILE A 321 -14.71 9.16 -13.78
C ILE A 321 -14.56 10.26 -12.72
N PRO A 322 -15.55 10.46 -11.81
CA PRO A 322 -15.48 11.51 -10.80
C PRO A 322 -14.22 11.42 -9.93
N GLN A 323 -13.61 12.56 -9.57
CA GLN A 323 -12.38 12.56 -8.76
C GLN A 323 -12.62 12.11 -7.32
N ASP A 324 -13.72 12.55 -6.72
CA ASP A 324 -14.04 12.26 -5.31
C ASP A 324 -14.49 10.81 -5.09
N CYS A 325 -15.05 10.18 -6.13
CA CYS A 325 -15.49 8.80 -6.08
C CYS A 325 -15.30 8.08 -7.43
N GLY A 326 -14.30 7.20 -7.47
CA GLY A 326 -13.97 6.40 -8.65
C GLY A 326 -14.80 5.12 -8.81
N ALA A 327 -16.05 5.10 -8.33
CA ALA A 327 -16.90 3.90 -8.39
C ALA A 327 -17.64 3.82 -9.72
N ILE A 328 -17.57 2.65 -10.36
CA ILE A 328 -18.27 2.32 -11.60
C ILE A 328 -19.02 1.01 -11.35
N PHE A 329 -20.35 1.04 -11.51
CA PHE A 329 -21.21 -0.12 -11.29
C PHE A 329 -21.96 -0.48 -12.57
N ILE A 330 -21.78 -1.72 -13.02
CA ILE A 330 -22.39 -2.31 -14.21
C ILE A 330 -23.35 -3.42 -13.76
N GLU A 331 -24.63 -3.24 -14.05
CA GLU A 331 -25.67 -4.20 -13.68
C GLU A 331 -25.92 -5.24 -14.78
N ASP A 332 -24.83 -5.77 -15.35
CA ASP A 332 -24.81 -6.77 -16.41
C ASP A 332 -23.42 -7.41 -16.56
N ASP A 333 -23.29 -8.40 -17.44
CA ASP A 333 -22.00 -8.96 -17.85
C ASP A 333 -21.10 -7.86 -18.46
N LEU A 334 -19.80 -7.96 -18.21
CA LEU A 334 -18.85 -6.89 -18.50
C LEU A 334 -17.59 -7.40 -19.20
N TRP A 335 -17.22 -6.77 -20.30
CA TRP A 335 -15.92 -6.92 -20.95
C TRP A 335 -15.06 -5.73 -20.58
N VAL A 336 -13.83 -5.98 -20.14
CA VAL A 336 -12.89 -4.95 -19.73
C VAL A 336 -11.64 -5.03 -20.58
N SER A 337 -11.22 -3.86 -21.05
CA SER A 337 -10.03 -3.62 -21.86
C SER A 337 -10.15 -4.07 -23.32
N ASP A 338 -9.80 -3.14 -24.19
CA ASP A 338 -9.72 -3.36 -25.62
C ASP A 338 -8.51 -4.24 -25.97
N LEU A 339 -8.72 -5.24 -26.84
CA LEU A 339 -7.70 -6.21 -27.25
C LEU A 339 -6.49 -5.57 -27.95
N ALA A 340 -6.66 -4.42 -28.60
CA ALA A 340 -5.61 -3.78 -29.40
C ALA A 340 -4.90 -2.63 -28.67
N GLN A 341 -5.63 -1.85 -27.86
CA GLN A 341 -5.09 -0.65 -27.20
C GLN A 341 -4.78 -0.86 -25.72
N GLY A 342 -5.40 -1.85 -25.08
CA GLY A 342 -5.41 -1.98 -23.63
C GLY A 342 -6.17 -0.85 -22.93
N SER A 343 -6.27 -0.97 -21.62
CA SER A 343 -6.89 -0.02 -20.70
C SER A 343 -5.82 0.67 -19.86
N LYS A 344 -5.94 1.98 -19.68
CA LYS A 344 -5.07 2.78 -18.83
C LYS A 344 -5.84 3.34 -17.64
N VAL A 345 -5.43 2.97 -16.43
CA VAL A 345 -6.08 3.38 -15.18
C VAL A 345 -5.38 4.61 -14.63
N LYS A 346 -6.15 5.68 -14.40
CA LYS A 346 -5.67 6.92 -13.78
C LYS A 346 -6.45 7.30 -12.53
N GLY A 347 -5.72 7.48 -11.44
CA GLY A 347 -6.18 7.59 -10.08
C GLY A 347 -6.82 6.30 -9.57
N ARG A 348 -7.53 6.40 -8.46
CA ARG A 348 -8.20 5.25 -7.81
C ARG A 348 -9.56 4.99 -8.43
N VAL A 349 -9.77 3.77 -8.93
CA VAL A 349 -10.99 3.33 -9.62
C VAL A 349 -11.42 1.95 -9.14
N THR A 350 -12.72 1.80 -8.89
CA THR A 350 -13.35 0.54 -8.52
C THR A 350 -14.46 0.26 -9.52
N LEU A 351 -14.29 -0.81 -10.30
CA LEU A 351 -15.21 -1.27 -11.33
C LEU A 351 -15.89 -2.54 -10.86
N VAL A 352 -17.22 -2.57 -10.94
CA VAL A 352 -18.05 -3.67 -10.45
C VAL A 352 -18.99 -4.15 -11.55
N SER A 353 -19.12 -5.46 -11.68
CA SER A 353 -20.18 -6.14 -12.43
C SER A 353 -20.97 -7.03 -11.46
N ALA A 354 -22.26 -6.74 -11.28
CA ALA A 354 -23.17 -7.53 -10.46
C ALA A 354 -24.65 -7.27 -10.81
N ASP A 355 -25.50 -8.31 -10.81
CA ASP A 355 -26.95 -8.17 -11.02
C ASP A 355 -27.70 -8.22 -9.68
N LEU A 356 -27.93 -7.03 -9.10
CA LEU A 356 -28.67 -6.92 -7.84
C LEU A 356 -30.19 -6.84 -8.04
N ILE A 357 -30.68 -6.95 -9.28
CA ILE A 357 -32.10 -6.97 -9.63
C ILE A 357 -32.60 -8.41 -9.70
N ASN A 358 -31.81 -9.30 -10.32
CA ASN A 358 -32.16 -10.70 -10.49
C ASN A 358 -31.27 -11.63 -9.66
N PRO A 359 -31.74 -12.13 -8.51
CA PRO A 359 -30.94 -12.96 -7.61
C PRO A 359 -30.63 -14.36 -8.17
N SER A 360 -31.14 -14.71 -9.37
CA SER A 360 -30.88 -16.00 -10.03
C SER A 360 -29.86 -15.92 -11.16
N ARG A 361 -29.32 -14.72 -11.43
CA ARG A 361 -28.30 -14.49 -12.45
C ARG A 361 -27.10 -13.84 -11.76
N ASP A 362 -25.94 -14.48 -11.88
CA ASP A 362 -24.69 -13.88 -11.46
C ASP A 362 -23.93 -13.39 -12.69
N THR A 363 -23.40 -12.17 -12.66
CA THR A 363 -22.68 -11.60 -13.80
C THR A 363 -21.20 -11.99 -13.79
N ASN A 364 -20.64 -12.11 -14.99
CA ASN A 364 -19.23 -12.39 -15.23
C ASN A 364 -18.52 -11.16 -15.78
N VAL A 365 -17.21 -11.12 -15.52
CA VAL A 365 -16.29 -10.17 -16.12
C VAL A 365 -15.33 -10.91 -17.04
N TRP A 366 -15.18 -10.39 -18.26
CA TRP A 366 -14.32 -10.90 -19.31
C TRP A 366 -13.16 -9.93 -19.54
N LEU A 367 -11.93 -10.41 -19.33
CA LEU A 367 -10.70 -9.63 -19.49
C LEU A 367 -10.16 -9.83 -20.90
N GLY A 368 -10.22 -8.76 -21.70
CA GLY A 368 -9.80 -8.73 -23.10
C GLY A 368 -8.31 -8.47 -23.28
N GLY A 369 -7.92 -7.21 -23.07
CA GLY A 369 -6.54 -6.73 -23.24
C GLY A 369 -5.83 -6.34 -21.94
N ASP A 370 -4.68 -5.71 -22.09
CA ASP A 370 -3.85 -5.23 -20.97
C ASP A 370 -4.62 -4.22 -20.11
N ILE A 371 -4.38 -4.21 -18.81
CA ILE A 371 -4.87 -3.20 -17.87
C ILE A 371 -3.64 -2.67 -17.13
N GLU A 372 -3.31 -1.41 -17.34
CA GLU A 372 -2.08 -0.81 -16.82
C GLU A 372 -2.34 0.50 -16.09
N TYR A 373 -1.59 0.76 -15.01
CA TYR A 373 -1.56 2.06 -14.36
C TYR A 373 -0.85 3.10 -15.23
N THR A 374 -1.26 4.36 -15.11
CA THR A 374 -0.50 5.48 -15.69
C THR A 374 0.74 5.83 -14.85
N ALA A 375 0.71 5.53 -13.55
CA ALA A 375 1.82 5.69 -12.60
C ALA A 375 1.81 4.59 -11.52
N GLN A 376 2.98 4.03 -11.21
CA GLN A 376 3.18 3.01 -10.16
C GLN A 376 3.69 3.61 -8.82
N ASP A 377 3.48 4.91 -8.59
CA ASP A 377 3.91 5.59 -7.36
C ASP A 377 2.91 5.47 -6.19
N GLY A 378 1.72 4.90 -6.46
CA GLY A 378 0.60 4.76 -5.53
C GLY A 378 -0.50 5.80 -5.69
N SER A 379 -0.41 6.68 -6.70
CA SER A 379 -1.50 7.58 -7.08
C SER A 379 -2.62 6.89 -7.85
N ASP A 380 -2.29 5.87 -8.64
CA ASP A 380 -3.23 5.04 -9.38
C ASP A 380 -3.51 3.73 -8.64
N GLY A 381 -4.73 3.22 -8.79
CA GLY A 381 -5.08 1.91 -8.25
C GLY A 381 -6.41 1.42 -8.80
N PHE A 382 -6.48 0.12 -9.10
CA PHE A 382 -7.63 -0.50 -9.74
C PHE A 382 -8.17 -1.67 -8.93
N VAL A 383 -9.49 -1.73 -8.81
CA VAL A 383 -10.21 -2.89 -8.27
C VAL A 383 -11.30 -3.28 -9.25
N LEU A 384 -11.32 -4.56 -9.61
CA LEU A 384 -12.35 -5.16 -10.44
C LEU A 384 -13.07 -6.24 -9.64
N ILE A 385 -14.37 -6.02 -9.40
CA ILE A 385 -15.21 -6.94 -8.64
C ILE A 385 -16.23 -7.56 -9.60
N ALA A 386 -16.20 -8.89 -9.71
CA ALA A 386 -17.19 -9.67 -10.41
C ALA A 386 -18.03 -10.45 -9.40
N GLU A 387 -19.36 -10.42 -9.56
CA GLU A 387 -20.27 -11.23 -8.76
C GLU A 387 -19.95 -12.73 -8.90
N ASN A 388 -19.70 -13.20 -10.13
CA ASN A 388 -19.36 -14.59 -10.40
C ASN A 388 -17.86 -14.77 -10.71
N ASN A 389 -17.46 -14.64 -11.98
CA ASN A 389 -16.12 -14.96 -12.45
C ASN A 389 -15.40 -13.74 -13.03
N ASN A 390 -14.07 -13.73 -12.89
CA ASN A 390 -13.17 -12.92 -13.71
C ASN A 390 -12.43 -13.85 -14.68
N LEU A 391 -12.84 -13.87 -15.93
CA LEU A 391 -12.34 -14.80 -16.94
C LEU A 391 -11.56 -14.08 -18.02
N ILE A 392 -10.40 -14.61 -18.38
CA ILE A 392 -9.65 -14.13 -19.54
C ILE A 392 -10.27 -14.71 -20.82
N VAL A 393 -10.56 -13.86 -21.79
CA VAL A 393 -11.15 -14.28 -23.06
C VAL A 393 -10.19 -15.16 -23.89
N SER A 394 -10.75 -15.85 -24.88
CA SER A 394 -9.97 -16.78 -25.69
C SER A 394 -8.94 -16.10 -26.60
N ASP A 395 -9.32 -14.94 -27.13
CA ASP A 395 -8.62 -14.08 -28.08
C ASP A 395 -7.75 -13.02 -27.41
N SER A 396 -7.52 -13.14 -26.10
CA SER A 396 -6.62 -12.28 -25.34
C SER A 396 -5.20 -12.25 -25.94
N PRO A 397 -4.42 -11.19 -25.70
CA PRO A 397 -3.04 -11.09 -26.17
C PRO A 397 -2.15 -12.26 -25.72
N ASP A 398 -1.11 -12.56 -26.52
CA ASP A 398 -0.12 -13.59 -26.20
C ASP A 398 0.66 -13.27 -24.94
N ASP A 399 0.96 -12.00 -24.71
CA ASP A 399 1.50 -11.47 -23.47
C ASP A 399 0.46 -10.53 -22.88
N LEU A 400 -0.09 -10.88 -21.72
CA LEU A 400 -1.15 -10.11 -21.04
C LEU A 400 -0.62 -9.56 -19.72
N PHE A 401 -0.82 -8.26 -19.51
CA PHE A 401 -0.40 -7.53 -18.32
C PHE A 401 -1.61 -6.93 -17.60
N LEU A 402 -1.76 -7.26 -16.31
CA LEU A 402 -2.90 -6.90 -15.49
C LEU A 402 -2.46 -6.25 -14.19
N ASP A 403 -2.54 -4.93 -14.13
CA ASP A 403 -2.43 -4.13 -12.90
C ASP A 403 -3.78 -4.10 -12.18
N GLY A 404 -3.79 -4.32 -10.85
CA GLY A 404 -4.99 -4.18 -10.03
C GLY A 404 -5.32 -5.35 -9.11
N VAL A 405 -6.44 -5.19 -8.41
CA VAL A 405 -7.04 -6.23 -7.58
C VAL A 405 -8.25 -6.82 -8.31
N TYR A 406 -8.23 -8.13 -8.55
CA TYR A 406 -9.29 -8.85 -9.25
C TYR A 406 -10.02 -9.75 -8.27
N VAL A 407 -11.31 -9.50 -8.06
CA VAL A 407 -12.14 -10.16 -7.05
C VAL A 407 -13.27 -10.92 -7.73
N ALA A 408 -13.25 -12.24 -7.65
CA ALA A 408 -14.36 -13.11 -8.04
C ALA A 408 -15.11 -13.54 -6.76
N GLN A 409 -16.27 -12.95 -6.50
CA GLN A 409 -17.01 -13.13 -5.25
C GLN A 409 -17.51 -14.56 -5.07
N LYS A 410 -18.23 -15.09 -6.06
CA LYS A 410 -18.84 -16.43 -5.98
C LYS A 410 -18.06 -17.49 -6.76
N GLY A 411 -17.41 -17.08 -7.85
CA GLY A 411 -16.71 -17.97 -8.78
C GLY A 411 -15.20 -17.83 -8.73
N LYS A 412 -14.55 -17.88 -9.91
CA LYS A 412 -13.09 -17.92 -10.06
C LYS A 412 -12.50 -16.78 -10.85
N PHE A 413 -11.26 -16.46 -10.52
CA PHE A 413 -10.33 -15.84 -11.47
C PHE A 413 -9.64 -16.92 -12.31
N GLY A 414 -9.71 -16.83 -13.63
CA GLY A 414 -9.05 -17.81 -14.46
C GLY A 414 -9.20 -17.62 -15.95
N ARG A 415 -8.85 -18.68 -16.68
CA ARG A 415 -9.04 -18.78 -18.11
C ARG A 415 -9.52 -20.17 -18.44
N ASN A 416 -10.64 -20.28 -19.15
CA ASN A 416 -11.18 -21.57 -19.55
C ASN A 416 -10.28 -22.26 -20.57
N HIS A 417 -10.48 -23.57 -20.72
CA HIS A 417 -9.74 -24.36 -21.69
C HIS A 417 -10.38 -24.20 -23.07
N TYR A 418 -9.66 -23.62 -24.02
CA TYR A 418 -10.09 -23.56 -25.42
C TYR A 418 -9.17 -24.40 -26.30
N THR A 419 -9.73 -25.02 -27.33
CA THR A 419 -8.97 -25.78 -28.33
C THR A 419 -8.40 -24.90 -29.43
N GLY A 420 -7.18 -25.20 -29.88
CA GLY A 420 -6.56 -24.57 -31.05
C GLY A 420 -5.13 -24.12 -30.79
N GLN A 421 -4.33 -23.97 -31.85
CA GLN A 421 -2.93 -23.53 -31.70
C GLN A 421 -2.83 -22.10 -31.14
N ALA A 422 -3.77 -21.22 -31.52
CA ALA A 422 -3.83 -19.83 -31.04
C ALA A 422 -4.23 -19.70 -29.55
N MET A 423 -4.55 -20.82 -28.87
CA MET A 423 -4.97 -20.84 -27.46
C MET A 423 -3.80 -21.05 -26.49
N LYS A 424 -2.58 -21.19 -27.02
CA LYS A 424 -1.34 -21.21 -26.24
C LYS A 424 -0.73 -19.82 -26.27
N LYS A 425 -0.82 -19.14 -25.13
CA LYS A 425 -0.30 -17.79 -24.91
C LYS A 425 1.08 -17.86 -24.24
N ASN A 426 1.85 -16.79 -24.35
CA ASN A 426 3.22 -16.70 -23.86
C ASN A 426 3.26 -16.41 -22.37
N LYS A 427 2.89 -15.20 -21.95
CA LYS A 427 3.07 -14.74 -20.56
C LYS A 427 1.83 -14.05 -20.00
N LEU A 428 1.45 -14.40 -18.77
CA LEU A 428 0.53 -13.62 -17.96
C LEU A 428 1.30 -12.97 -16.82
N THR A 429 1.22 -11.65 -16.72
CA THR A 429 1.80 -10.88 -15.62
C THR A 429 0.69 -10.16 -14.87
N ILE A 430 0.62 -10.35 -13.55
CA ILE A 430 -0.32 -9.66 -12.68
C ILE A 430 0.48 -8.84 -11.68
N PHE A 431 0.21 -7.55 -11.58
CA PHE A 431 0.77 -6.68 -10.55
C PHE A 431 -0.35 -6.15 -9.65
N GLY A 432 -0.47 -6.75 -8.48
CA GLY A 432 -1.59 -6.58 -7.57
C GLY A 432 -2.04 -7.93 -7.01
N SER A 433 -3.36 -8.13 -6.91
CA SER A 433 -3.92 -9.20 -6.09
C SER A 433 -5.05 -9.93 -6.80
N VAL A 434 -5.14 -11.24 -6.57
CA VAL A 434 -6.26 -12.06 -7.06
C VAL A 434 -6.99 -12.67 -5.87
N VAL A 435 -8.28 -12.36 -5.77
CA VAL A 435 -9.20 -12.91 -4.77
C VAL A 435 -10.22 -13.76 -5.50
N SER A 436 -10.32 -15.04 -5.13
CA SER A 436 -11.10 -16.01 -5.88
C SER A 436 -11.76 -16.99 -4.93
N ASN A 437 -13.08 -17.10 -4.97
CA ASN A 437 -13.79 -18.08 -4.14
C ASN A 437 -13.47 -19.51 -4.61
N ASP A 438 -13.53 -19.75 -5.92
CA ASP A 438 -13.19 -21.05 -6.50
C ASP A 438 -11.73 -21.13 -6.93
N ARG A 439 -11.28 -22.35 -7.28
CA ARG A 439 -9.92 -22.63 -7.74
C ARG A 439 -9.52 -21.76 -8.94
N VAL A 440 -8.43 -21.01 -8.77
CA VAL A 440 -7.79 -20.25 -9.86
C VAL A 440 -7.07 -21.16 -10.85
N GLY A 441 -7.06 -20.76 -12.12
CA GLY A 441 -6.34 -21.49 -13.17
C GLY A 441 -6.32 -20.77 -14.50
N THR A 442 -5.12 -20.53 -15.05
CA THR A 442 -4.91 -19.85 -16.33
C THR A 442 -4.06 -20.67 -17.31
N LYS A 443 -3.72 -21.92 -16.96
CA LYS A 443 -2.92 -22.85 -17.76
C LYS A 443 -3.49 -24.25 -17.64
N TRP A 444 -3.65 -24.91 -18.78
CA TRP A 444 -4.17 -26.26 -18.89
C TRP A 444 -3.12 -27.22 -19.41
N THR A 445 -3.08 -28.40 -18.80
CA THR A 445 -2.24 -29.52 -19.22
C THR A 445 -3.12 -30.67 -19.71
N CYS A 446 -2.83 -31.15 -20.91
CA CYS A 446 -3.55 -32.25 -21.55
C CYS A 446 -2.55 -33.38 -21.76
N SER A 447 -2.80 -34.53 -21.14
CA SER A 447 -1.90 -35.69 -21.19
C SER A 447 -0.45 -35.35 -20.79
N GLY A 448 -0.27 -34.47 -19.80
CA GLY A 448 1.04 -34.06 -19.29
C GLY A 448 1.76 -32.98 -20.10
N VAL A 449 1.14 -32.44 -21.17
CA VAL A 449 1.71 -31.38 -22.01
C VAL A 449 0.85 -30.13 -21.94
N PHE A 450 1.49 -28.95 -21.94
CA PHE A 450 0.79 -27.67 -22.04
C PHE A 450 -0.03 -27.58 -23.33
N CYS A 451 -1.35 -27.38 -23.18
CA CYS A 451 -2.30 -27.42 -24.30
C CYS A 451 -3.09 -26.13 -24.49
N SER A 452 -3.36 -25.35 -23.44
CA SER A 452 -4.16 -24.10 -23.53
C SER A 452 -3.83 -23.17 -22.36
N GLY A 453 -4.01 -21.86 -22.53
CA GLY A 453 -3.74 -20.83 -21.52
C GLY A 453 -2.35 -20.21 -21.64
N TYR A 454 -1.81 -19.67 -20.54
CA TYR A 454 -0.52 -18.98 -20.53
C TYR A 454 0.62 -19.92 -20.12
N LYS A 455 1.70 -19.91 -20.89
CA LYS A 455 2.86 -20.78 -20.65
C LYS A 455 3.62 -20.37 -19.38
N ASP A 456 3.96 -19.09 -19.27
CA ASP A 456 4.71 -18.50 -18.17
C ASP A 456 3.79 -17.56 -17.38
N ARG A 457 3.84 -17.63 -16.05
CA ARG A 457 2.93 -16.86 -15.19
C ARG A 457 3.73 -16.18 -14.09
N GLU A 458 3.52 -14.88 -13.95
CA GLU A 458 4.18 -14.05 -12.95
C GLU A 458 3.14 -13.22 -12.21
N THR A 459 3.18 -13.24 -10.89
CA THR A 459 2.30 -12.42 -10.06
C THR A 459 3.14 -11.71 -9.01
N ASN A 460 3.05 -10.39 -8.95
CA ASN A 460 3.74 -9.57 -7.98
C ASN A 460 2.70 -8.75 -7.22
N TYR A 461 2.67 -8.82 -5.90
CA TYR A 461 1.76 -7.96 -5.12
C TYR A 461 2.17 -6.48 -5.28
N ASP A 462 1.19 -5.59 -5.23
CA ASP A 462 1.44 -4.15 -5.27
C ASP A 462 1.45 -3.56 -3.84
N PRO A 463 2.63 -3.25 -3.26
CA PRO A 463 2.71 -2.66 -1.93
C PRO A 463 2.11 -1.25 -1.85
N LYS A 464 1.90 -0.57 -2.98
CA LYS A 464 1.31 0.77 -2.99
C LYS A 464 -0.18 0.75 -2.73
N LEU A 465 -0.90 -0.29 -3.19
CA LEU A 465 -2.32 -0.49 -2.88
C LEU A 465 -2.56 -0.78 -1.39
N SER A 466 -1.59 -1.39 -0.71
CA SER A 466 -1.62 -1.59 0.75
C SER A 466 -1.67 -0.26 1.52
N GLY A 467 -0.93 0.76 1.04
CA GLY A 467 -0.89 2.08 1.65
C GLY A 467 -1.97 3.04 1.14
N ASN A 468 -2.39 2.90 -0.12
CA ASN A 468 -3.35 3.78 -0.79
C ASN A 468 -4.43 2.97 -1.51
N PRO A 469 -5.26 2.21 -0.79
CA PRO A 469 -6.24 1.34 -1.43
C PRO A 469 -7.30 2.16 -2.18
N PRO A 470 -7.78 1.69 -3.35
CA PRO A 470 -8.96 2.26 -3.99
C PRO A 470 -10.20 2.14 -3.11
N PRO A 471 -11.24 2.98 -3.33
CA PRO A 471 -12.46 2.93 -2.53
C PRO A 471 -13.12 1.55 -2.64
N PHE A 472 -13.78 1.10 -1.57
CA PHE A 472 -14.44 -0.21 -1.51
C PHE A 472 -13.50 -1.42 -1.68
N LEU A 473 -12.17 -1.22 -1.61
CA LEU A 473 -11.27 -2.35 -1.49
C LEU A 473 -11.51 -3.06 -0.14
N LEU A 474 -11.51 -4.38 -0.21
CA LEU A 474 -12.06 -5.24 0.82
C LEU A 474 -11.09 -5.37 2.00
N PRO A 475 -11.50 -4.98 3.22
CA PRO A 475 -10.65 -5.10 4.39
C PRO A 475 -10.52 -6.58 4.81
N THR A 476 -9.32 -6.98 5.23
CA THR A 476 -9.07 -8.30 5.84
C THR A 476 -9.09 -8.23 7.37
N SER A 477 -9.11 -7.02 7.93
CA SER A 477 -9.24 -6.74 9.36
C SER A 477 -9.95 -5.39 9.57
N GLU A 478 -10.70 -5.28 10.66
CA GLU A 478 -11.32 -4.01 11.08
C GLU A 478 -10.31 -3.04 11.73
N GLU A 479 -9.20 -3.59 12.25
CA GLU A 479 -8.16 -2.83 12.93
C GLU A 479 -7.26 -2.10 11.94
N TYR A 480 -6.88 -0.87 12.29
CA TYR A 480 -5.89 -0.09 11.54
C TYR A 480 -4.48 -0.64 11.78
N ASP A 481 -3.75 -0.88 10.69
CA ASP A 481 -2.34 -1.26 10.75
C ASP A 481 -1.43 -0.09 10.37
N PHE A 482 -0.25 -0.06 10.97
CA PHE A 482 0.75 0.96 10.71
C PHE A 482 1.39 0.71 9.33
N LYS A 483 1.39 1.71 8.46
CA LYS A 483 1.97 1.59 7.11
C LYS A 483 3.22 2.42 6.92
N GLU A 484 3.25 3.66 7.42
CA GLU A 484 4.34 4.59 7.15
C GLU A 484 4.59 5.54 8.32
N TRP A 485 5.86 5.91 8.51
CA TRP A 485 6.29 6.99 9.40
C TRP A 485 7.29 7.86 8.67
N GLU A 486 7.11 9.17 8.77
CA GLU A 486 8.05 10.16 8.24
C GLU A 486 8.17 11.35 9.20
N GLU A 487 9.36 11.95 9.22
CA GLU A 487 9.53 13.27 9.82
C GLU A 487 9.24 14.33 8.75
N VAL A 488 8.35 15.28 9.06
CA VAL A 488 7.92 16.32 8.11
C VAL A 488 8.38 17.70 8.58
N GLU A 489 8.58 18.62 7.63
CA GLU A 489 9.04 19.99 7.90
C GLU A 489 8.00 20.90 8.58
#